data_AF-A0A0B1SX37-F1
#
_entry.id   AF-A0A0B1SX37-F1
#
_cell.length_a   1.000
_cell.length_b   1.000
_cell.length_c   1.000
_cell.angle_alpha   90.00
_cell.angle_beta   90.00
_cell.angle_gamma   90.00
#
_symmetry.space_group_name_H-M   'P 1'
#
loop_
_entity.id
_entity.type
_entity.pdbx_description
1 polymer ?
#
loop_
_entity_poly.entity_id
_entity_poly.type
_entity_poly.pdbx_seq_one_letter_code
_entity_poly.pdbx_strand_id
1 'polypeptide(L)'
;MFVHNNSKHGRRVKRVDTSDEFSEVSEMSMGSTPMIKALCPSEGWIQGGTQVIVIGENFFEGLQVAFGSTTVWSELVQVISPHAMRVTSPPRHNAGVVEVTLQYKNKQYSRGSPVRFTYA
;
A
#
# COMPACT_ATOMS: atom_id res chain seq x y z
N MET A 1 -19.68 31.06 -41.76
CA MET A 1 -19.17 29.70 -41.55
C MET A 1 -18.08 29.81 -40.50
N PHE A 2 -18.31 29.34 -39.27
CA PHE A 2 -17.31 29.44 -38.19
C PHE A 2 -16.65 28.08 -38.02
N VAL A 3 -15.34 28.02 -38.24
CA VAL A 3 -14.54 26.80 -38.08
C VAL A 3 -13.75 26.96 -36.79
N HIS A 4 -13.95 26.07 -35.81
CA HIS A 4 -13.15 26.01 -34.60
C HIS A 4 -12.54 24.61 -34.41
N ASN A 5 -11.22 24.54 -34.23
CA ASN A 5 -10.52 23.31 -33.83
C ASN A 5 -10.40 23.26 -32.30
N ASN A 6 -11.53 23.13 -31.62
CA ASN A 6 -11.56 22.93 -30.16
C ASN A 6 -12.54 21.80 -29.84
N SER A 7 -12.01 20.65 -29.41
CA SER A 7 -12.76 19.41 -29.17
C SER A 7 -13.76 19.50 -28.00
N LYS A 8 -13.83 20.64 -27.30
CA LYS A 8 -14.72 20.82 -26.14
C LYS A 8 -15.97 21.68 -26.37
N HIS A 9 -16.28 22.07 -27.61
CA HIS A 9 -17.51 22.84 -27.86
C HIS A 9 -18.76 21.95 -27.73
N GLY A 10 -19.57 22.17 -26.68
CA GLY A 10 -20.89 21.54 -26.53
C GLY A 10 -21.14 20.70 -25.27
N ARG A 11 -20.18 20.54 -24.35
CA ARG A 11 -20.47 19.87 -23.06
C ARG A 11 -20.97 20.89 -22.03
N ARG A 12 -22.22 20.71 -21.60
CA ARG A 12 -22.83 21.36 -20.43
C ARG A 12 -21.84 21.42 -19.28
N VAL A 13 -21.69 22.60 -18.67
CA VAL A 13 -21.01 22.76 -17.37
C VAL A 13 -21.76 21.88 -16.36
N LYS A 14 -21.17 20.74 -16.00
CA LYS A 14 -21.69 19.88 -14.94
C LYS A 14 -21.42 20.63 -13.63
N ARG A 15 -22.50 20.99 -12.93
CA ARG A 15 -22.44 21.62 -11.60
C ARG A 15 -21.47 20.82 -10.72
N VAL A 16 -20.53 21.51 -10.10
CA VAL A 16 -19.74 20.97 -8.98
C VAL A 16 -20.68 20.97 -7.80
N ASP A 17 -21.28 19.80 -7.55
CA ASP A 17 -22.08 19.55 -6.35
C ASP A 17 -21.29 18.55 -5.51
N THR A 18 -20.79 19.04 -4.38
CA THR A 18 -19.97 18.31 -3.41
C THR A 18 -20.87 17.33 -2.65
N SER A 19 -20.91 16.08 -3.12
CA SER A 19 -21.24 14.91 -2.29
C SER A 19 -20.29 13.78 -2.71
N ASP A 20 -19.21 13.68 -1.92
CA ASP A 20 -17.93 13.00 -2.14
C ASP A 20 -17.96 11.63 -2.86
N GLU A 21 -17.66 11.71 -4.16
CA GLU A 21 -16.67 10.92 -4.91
C GLU A 21 -16.73 9.38 -4.87
N PHE A 22 -17.92 8.83 -5.06
CA PHE A 22 -18.11 7.41 -5.37
C PHE A 22 -18.17 7.20 -6.90
N SER A 23 -17.07 7.39 -7.63
CA SER A 23 -16.99 7.05 -9.06
C SER A 23 -15.54 6.93 -9.56
N GLU A 24 -15.18 5.71 -9.93
CA GLU A 24 -14.52 5.43 -11.21
C GLU A 24 -13.29 6.27 -11.58
N VAL A 25 -12.17 5.99 -10.90
CA VAL A 25 -10.82 6.05 -11.49
C VAL A 25 -9.99 4.83 -11.08
N SER A 26 -10.55 3.62 -11.24
CA SER A 26 -9.79 2.39 -10.98
C SER A 26 -8.88 1.97 -12.15
N GLU A 27 -8.81 2.71 -13.25
CA GLU A 27 -8.04 2.33 -14.45
C GLU A 27 -7.26 3.50 -15.07
N MET A 28 -6.61 4.31 -14.24
CA MET A 28 -5.48 5.16 -14.68
C MET A 28 -4.21 4.80 -13.92
N SER A 29 -3.92 3.51 -13.89
CA SER A 29 -2.58 2.96 -14.05
C SER A 29 -2.74 1.46 -14.23
N MET A 30 -2.57 0.96 -15.45
CA MET A 30 -2.14 -0.43 -15.67
C MET A 30 -0.71 -0.57 -15.12
N GLY A 31 -0.60 -0.41 -13.80
CA GLY A 31 0.62 -0.49 -13.00
C GLY A 31 0.35 -1.51 -11.92
N SER A 32 0.59 -2.77 -12.28
CA SER A 32 0.98 -3.89 -11.42
C SER A 32 0.70 -3.73 -9.91
N THR A 33 -0.23 -4.51 -9.36
CA THR A 33 -0.67 -4.44 -7.95
C THR A 33 0.47 -4.84 -7.00
N PRO A 34 0.77 -4.05 -5.94
CA PRO A 34 1.76 -4.43 -4.93
C PRO A 34 1.39 -5.73 -4.23
N MET A 35 2.34 -6.66 -4.15
CA MET A 35 2.13 -7.98 -3.56
C MET A 35 3.32 -8.36 -2.67
N ILE A 36 3.04 -8.95 -1.52
CA ILE A 36 4.07 -9.58 -0.68
C ILE A 36 4.14 -11.07 -1.01
N LYS A 37 5.36 -11.60 -1.18
CA LYS A 37 5.63 -13.03 -1.40
C LYS A 37 6.29 -13.70 -0.19
N ALA A 38 7.18 -12.99 0.52
CA ALA A 38 7.89 -13.54 1.66
C ALA A 38 8.41 -12.45 2.62
N LEU A 39 8.74 -12.87 3.84
CA LEU A 39 9.40 -12.07 4.88
C LEU A 39 10.69 -12.76 5.33
N CYS A 40 11.75 -12.01 5.59
CA CYS A 40 12.99 -12.52 6.16
C CYS A 40 13.60 -11.53 7.18
N PRO A 41 13.66 -11.86 8.48
CA PRO A 41 13.04 -13.02 9.13
C PRO A 41 11.50 -12.92 9.13
N SER A 42 10.82 -14.05 9.32
CA SER A 42 9.36 -14.11 9.52
C SER A 42 8.93 -14.10 10.99
N GLU A 43 9.85 -13.76 11.89
CA GLU A 43 9.63 -13.69 13.33
C GLU A 43 10.49 -12.61 13.99
N GLY A 44 10.08 -12.19 15.18
CA GLY A 44 10.79 -11.20 15.99
C GLY A 44 10.14 -10.96 17.34
N TRP A 45 10.77 -10.11 18.15
CA TRP A 45 10.36 -9.88 19.53
C TRP A 45 9.14 -8.97 19.66
N ILE A 46 8.33 -9.18 20.70
CA ILE A 46 7.17 -8.32 21.02
C ILE A 46 7.54 -6.84 21.23
N GLN A 47 8.78 -6.54 21.63
CA GLN A 47 9.28 -5.17 21.76
C GLN A 47 9.47 -4.45 20.41
N GLY A 48 9.34 -5.16 19.28
CA GLY A 48 9.60 -4.61 17.95
C GLY A 48 11.10 -4.43 17.69
N GLY A 49 11.43 -3.66 16.65
CA GLY A 49 12.82 -3.35 16.29
C GLY A 49 13.50 -4.39 15.40
N THR A 50 12.83 -5.50 15.09
CA THR A 50 13.36 -6.49 14.15
C THR A 50 13.40 -5.91 12.74
N GLN A 51 14.57 -5.89 12.10
CA GLN A 51 14.68 -5.53 10.70
C GLN A 51 14.22 -6.70 9.83
N VAL A 52 13.14 -6.48 9.09
CA VAL A 52 12.50 -7.46 8.19
C VAL A 52 12.68 -7.01 6.76
N ILE A 53 13.19 -7.90 5.91
CA ILE A 53 13.16 -7.76 4.46
C ILE A 53 11.84 -8.33 3.95
N VAL A 54 11.02 -7.46 3.39
CA VAL A 54 9.78 -7.79 2.69
C VAL A 54 10.14 -8.02 1.22
N ILE A 55 9.87 -9.22 0.71
CA ILE A 55 10.12 -9.62 -0.67
C ILE A 55 8.77 -9.68 -1.39
N GLY A 56 8.70 -9.09 -2.58
CA GLY A 56 7.44 -9.00 -3.31
C GLY A 56 7.58 -8.44 -4.71
N GLU A 57 6.53 -7.78 -5.17
CA GLU A 57 6.46 -7.15 -6.49
C GLU A 57 5.80 -5.77 -6.40
N ASN A 58 6.20 -4.90 -7.31
CA ASN A 58 5.60 -3.59 -7.55
C ASN A 58 5.64 -2.65 -6.35
N PHE A 59 6.73 -2.69 -5.59
CA PHE A 59 6.98 -1.73 -4.52
C PHE A 59 7.41 -0.38 -5.10
N PHE A 60 6.98 0.69 -4.44
CA PHE A 60 7.25 2.06 -4.83
C PHE A 60 7.27 2.96 -3.61
N GLU A 61 7.90 4.13 -3.74
CA GLU A 61 8.05 5.09 -2.64
C GLU A 61 6.71 5.53 -2.05
N GLY A 62 6.63 5.55 -0.72
CA GLY A 62 5.41 5.89 0.03
C GLY A 62 4.44 4.73 0.26
N LEU A 63 4.74 3.52 -0.24
CA LEU A 63 4.04 2.31 0.15
C LEU A 63 4.31 1.99 1.63
N GLN A 64 3.25 1.75 2.40
CA GLN A 64 3.32 1.42 3.82
C GLN A 64 3.14 -0.08 4.04
N VAL A 65 3.67 -0.57 5.17
CA VAL A 65 3.49 -1.96 5.63
C VAL A 65 2.73 -1.96 6.94
N ALA A 66 1.82 -2.90 7.11
CA ALA A 66 1.10 -3.11 8.37
C ALA A 66 1.30 -4.53 8.88
N PHE A 67 1.59 -4.64 10.18
CA PHE A 67 1.66 -5.90 10.93
C PHE A 67 0.37 -6.04 11.74
N GLY A 68 -0.55 -6.88 11.27
CA GLY A 68 -1.91 -6.96 11.78
C GLY A 68 -2.64 -5.64 11.62
N SER A 69 -3.05 -5.04 12.73
CA SER A 69 -3.70 -3.72 12.77
C SER A 69 -2.71 -2.55 12.88
N THR A 70 -1.41 -2.81 13.04
CA THR A 70 -0.41 -1.77 13.29
C THR A 70 0.30 -1.37 12.01
N THR A 71 -0.01 -0.18 11.49
CA THR A 71 0.71 0.41 10.36
C THR A 71 2.08 0.92 10.81
N VAL A 72 3.11 0.57 10.05
CA VAL A 72 4.48 1.03 10.27
C VAL A 72 4.65 2.42 9.68
N TRP A 73 5.32 3.28 10.44
CA TRP A 73 5.59 4.67 10.06
C TRP A 73 6.53 4.71 8.84
N SER A 74 6.33 5.66 7.94
CA SER A 74 7.07 5.72 6.67
C SER A 74 8.58 5.81 6.85
N GLU A 75 9.07 6.40 7.95
CA GLU A 75 10.52 6.48 8.26
C GLU A 75 11.16 5.13 8.59
N LEU A 76 10.35 4.14 8.99
CA LEU A 76 10.77 2.77 9.30
C LEU A 76 10.56 1.83 8.11
N VAL A 77 10.15 2.36 6.96
CA VAL A 77 9.92 1.64 5.72
C VAL A 77 10.85 2.20 4.65
N GLN A 78 11.75 1.38 4.16
CA GLN A 78 12.67 1.76 3.09
C GLN A 78 12.48 0.83 1.90
N VAL A 79 11.99 1.37 0.79
CA VAL A 79 11.94 0.65 -0.48
C VAL A 79 13.36 0.55 -1.02
N ILE A 80 13.84 -0.67 -1.25
CA ILE A 80 15.18 -0.92 -1.81
C ILE A 80 15.08 -1.03 -3.33
N SER A 81 14.02 -1.71 -3.80
CA SER A 81 13.70 -1.90 -5.21
C SER A 81 12.22 -2.22 -5.36
N PRO A 82 11.69 -2.30 -6.59
CA PRO A 82 10.34 -2.79 -6.83
C PRO A 82 10.04 -4.20 -6.28
N HIS A 83 11.06 -4.96 -5.87
CA HIS A 83 10.92 -6.34 -5.38
C HIS A 83 11.31 -6.53 -3.92
N ALA A 84 11.85 -5.50 -3.27
CA ALA A 84 12.39 -5.61 -1.91
C ALA A 84 12.23 -4.32 -1.13
N MET A 85 11.85 -4.45 0.13
CA MET A 85 11.66 -3.35 1.06
C MET A 85 12.17 -3.77 2.43
N ARG A 86 12.88 -2.89 3.11
CA ARG A 86 13.31 -3.07 4.51
C ARG A 86 12.31 -2.38 5.42
N VAL A 87 11.84 -3.10 6.44
CA VAL A 87 10.86 -2.61 7.40
C VAL A 87 11.30 -2.98 8.80
N THR A 88 11.14 -2.06 9.75
CA THR A 88 11.33 -2.36 11.17
C THR A 88 9.99 -2.77 11.80
N SER A 89 9.95 -3.95 12.44
CA SER A 89 8.72 -4.43 13.09
C SER A 89 8.29 -3.47 14.23
N PRO A 90 7.00 -3.12 14.31
CA PRO A 90 6.50 -2.29 15.40
C PRO A 90 6.38 -3.12 16.70
N PRO A 91 6.41 -2.47 17.87
CA PRO A 91 6.12 -3.13 19.15
C PRO A 91 4.66 -3.64 19.20
N ARG A 92 4.45 -4.70 19.97
CA ARG A 92 3.14 -5.32 20.22
C ARG A 92 3.03 -5.79 21.68
N HIS A 93 1.83 -5.75 22.24
CA HIS A 93 1.59 -6.17 23.62
C HIS A 93 1.60 -7.69 23.83
N ASN A 94 1.15 -8.45 22.83
CA ASN A 94 0.96 -9.89 22.93
C ASN A 94 1.78 -10.62 21.86
N ALA A 95 2.38 -11.74 22.26
CA ALA A 95 2.97 -12.70 21.33
C ALA A 95 1.92 -13.31 20.40
N GLY A 96 2.40 -13.93 19.33
CA GLY A 96 1.58 -14.67 18.37
C GLY A 96 1.69 -14.14 16.94
N VAL A 97 1.00 -14.85 16.05
CA VAL A 97 1.07 -14.62 14.61
C VAL A 97 0.21 -13.42 14.20
N VAL A 98 0.72 -12.61 13.28
CA VAL A 98 -0.02 -11.54 12.60
C VAL A 98 0.12 -11.67 11.09
N GLU A 99 -0.88 -11.18 10.37
CA GLU A 99 -0.82 -11.01 8.92
C GLU A 99 -0.05 -9.73 8.59
N VAL A 100 0.76 -9.76 7.53
CA VAL A 100 1.46 -8.58 7.03
C VAL A 100 0.83 -8.16 5.70
N THR A 101 0.50 -6.88 5.59
CA THR A 101 -0.18 -6.31 4.42
C THR A 101 0.46 -4.99 4.00
N LEU A 102 0.09 -4.52 2.80
CA LEU A 102 0.58 -3.25 2.25
C LEU A 102 -0.54 -2.23 2.23
N GLN A 103 -0.21 -0.94 2.37
CA GLN A 103 -1.17 0.16 2.36
C GLN A 103 -0.65 1.36 1.57
N TYR A 104 -1.52 2.02 0.80
CA TYR A 104 -1.22 3.29 0.14
C TYR A 104 -2.51 4.09 -0.07
N LYS A 105 -2.53 5.38 0.34
CA LYS A 105 -3.69 6.29 0.20
C LYS A 105 -5.03 5.61 0.57
N ASN A 106 -5.08 5.03 1.77
CA ASN A 106 -6.25 4.29 2.30
C ASN A 106 -6.65 2.99 1.58
N LYS A 107 -5.95 2.61 0.50
CA LYS A 107 -6.12 1.30 -0.15
C LYS A 107 -5.17 0.28 0.48
N GLN A 108 -5.70 -0.89 0.80
CA GLN A 108 -4.92 -2.02 1.32
C GLN A 108 -4.73 -3.09 0.25
N TYR A 109 -3.55 -3.72 0.24
CA TYR A 109 -3.17 -4.79 -0.69
C TYR A 109 -2.72 -6.04 0.06
N SER A 110 -2.54 -7.14 -0.67
CA SER A 110 -2.13 -8.45 -0.13
C SER A 110 -3.08 -9.08 0.90
N ARG A 111 -4.33 -8.62 1.02
CA ARG A 111 -5.34 -9.20 1.93
C ARG A 111 -5.81 -10.61 1.56
N GLY A 112 -5.81 -10.96 0.27
CA GLY A 112 -6.27 -12.28 -0.19
C GLY A 112 -5.23 -13.40 -0.04
N SER A 113 -3.96 -13.03 0.19
CA SER A 113 -2.85 -13.95 0.42
C SER A 113 -1.80 -13.27 1.31
N PRO A 114 -2.13 -12.97 2.58
CA PRO A 114 -1.20 -12.31 3.46
C PRO A 114 -0.12 -13.28 3.92
N VAL A 115 1.12 -12.82 3.90
CA VAL A 115 2.22 -13.51 4.59
C VAL A 115 2.13 -13.26 6.08
N ARG A 116 2.71 -14.15 6.89
CA ARG A 116 2.59 -14.13 8.34
C ARG A 116 3.92 -13.78 9.00
N PHE A 117 3.84 -13.00 10.06
CA PHE A 117 4.96 -12.70 10.95
C PHE A 117 4.62 -13.14 12.38
N THR A 118 5.56 -13.77 13.06
CA THR A 118 5.36 -14.27 14.43
C THR A 118 6.05 -13.37 15.45
N TYR A 119 5.28 -12.83 16.39
CA TYR A 119 5.84 -12.16 17.56
C TYR A 119 6.12 -13.17 18.68
N ALA A 120 7.34 -13.20 19.19
CA ALA A 120 7.78 -14.03 20.32
C ALA A 120 8.10 -13.18 21.57
#